data_AF-A0A6I3SQ80-F1
#
_entry.id   AF-A0A6I3SQ80-F1
#
_cell.length_a   1.000
_cell.length_b   1.000
_cell.length_c   1.000
_cell.angle_alpha   90.00
_cell.angle_beta   90.00
_cell.angle_gamma   90.00
#
_symmetry.space_group_name_H-M   'P 1'
#
loop_
_entity.id
_entity.type
_entity.pdbx_description
1 polymer ?
#
loop_
_entity_poly.entity_id
_entity_poly.type
_entity_poly.pdbx_seq_one_letter_code
_entity_poly.pdbx_strand_id
1 'polypeptide(L)'
;MNGIVSWMRRMVLYQFSAYSYHVSQLPTPFGTLTYTVQPGDTLGKIARDYVTTVHNILLFNRIPDPDFISPGQKIIIPLSPPESILYTVHPGDSLYSISNRYGTGLNLTIAINYLFPPYIIYPGQQLVVNPSLR
;
A
#
# COMPACT_ATOMS: atom_id res chain seq x y z
N MET A 1 13.87 -21.45 -3.87
CA MET A 1 12.40 -21.36 -3.67
C MET A 1 12.19 -20.66 -2.34
N ASN A 2 12.12 -19.33 -2.32
CA ASN A 2 12.28 -18.56 -1.08
C ASN A 2 11.08 -17.62 -0.87
N GLY A 3 10.16 -18.06 -0.01
CA GLY A 3 9.38 -17.26 0.97
C GLY A 3 8.45 -16.12 0.54
N ILE A 4 8.84 -15.22 -0.37
CA ILE A 4 8.34 -13.84 -0.31
C ILE A 4 7.25 -13.51 -1.35
N VAL A 5 7.09 -14.33 -2.39
CA VAL A 5 5.92 -14.22 -3.28
C VAL A 5 4.71 -14.99 -2.74
N SER A 6 4.87 -15.78 -1.67
CA SER A 6 3.86 -16.73 -1.20
C SER A 6 2.63 -16.05 -0.60
N TRP A 7 2.79 -14.91 0.11
CA TRP A 7 1.64 -14.25 0.72
C TRP A 7 0.85 -13.41 -0.30
N MET A 8 1.51 -12.66 -1.20
CA MET A 8 0.84 -11.89 -2.27
C MET A 8 0.24 -12.80 -3.36
N ARG A 9 0.93 -13.88 -3.77
CA ARG A 9 0.33 -14.88 -4.69
C ARG A 9 -0.78 -15.69 -4.03
N ARG A 10 -0.69 -16.03 -2.74
CA ARG A 10 -1.85 -16.62 -2.03
C ARG A 10 -3.02 -15.64 -1.94
N MET A 11 -2.77 -14.34 -1.74
CA MET A 11 -3.80 -13.30 -1.71
C MET A 11 -4.59 -13.22 -3.02
N VAL A 12 -3.90 -13.29 -4.16
CA VAL A 12 -4.52 -13.31 -5.51
C VAL A 12 -5.19 -14.65 -5.81
N LEU A 13 -4.65 -15.78 -5.31
CA LEU A 13 -5.21 -17.12 -5.54
C LEU A 13 -6.40 -17.49 -4.63
N TYR A 14 -6.75 -16.68 -3.63
CA TYR A 14 -7.99 -16.82 -2.84
C TYR A 14 -9.21 -16.09 -3.44
N GLN A 15 -9.09 -15.50 -4.62
CA GLN A 15 -10.25 -15.08 -5.39
C GLN A 15 -10.78 -16.28 -6.16
N PHE A 16 -11.72 -17.03 -5.58
CA PHE A 16 -12.82 -17.79 -6.23
C PHE A 16 -13.38 -18.78 -5.19
N SER A 17 -14.24 -18.33 -4.26
CA SER A 17 -15.34 -19.14 -3.65
C SER A 17 -16.06 -18.53 -2.43
N ALA A 18 -15.64 -17.40 -1.84
CA ALA A 18 -16.36 -16.81 -0.69
C ALA A 18 -16.34 -15.27 -0.68
N TYR A 19 -17.09 -14.66 -1.59
CA TYR A 19 -17.25 -13.20 -1.67
C TYR A 19 -18.31 -12.76 -0.66
N SER A 20 -17.90 -12.06 0.42
CA SER A 20 -18.64 -10.95 1.08
C SER A 20 -18.00 -10.52 2.41
N TYR A 21 -17.47 -11.46 3.21
CA TYR A 21 -17.10 -11.19 4.61
C TYR A 21 -15.59 -11.23 4.90
N HIS A 22 -14.76 -11.74 4.00
CA HIS A 22 -13.30 -11.83 4.22
C HIS A 22 -12.49 -10.64 3.66
N VAL A 23 -13.08 -9.79 2.82
CA VAL A 23 -12.37 -8.63 2.24
C VAL A 23 -12.30 -7.44 3.22
N SER A 24 -13.23 -7.36 4.18
CA SER A 24 -13.23 -6.31 5.23
C SER A 24 -12.08 -6.41 6.23
N GLN A 25 -11.26 -7.46 6.15
CA GLN A 25 -10.15 -7.74 7.07
C GLN A 25 -8.79 -7.71 6.38
N LEU A 26 -8.71 -7.28 5.11
CA LEU A 26 -7.39 -7.11 4.49
C LEU A 26 -6.63 -6.02 5.27
N PRO A 27 -5.41 -6.30 5.76
CA PRO A 27 -4.63 -5.29 6.43
C PRO A 27 -4.40 -4.13 5.47
N THR A 28 -4.86 -2.94 5.84
CA THR A 28 -4.55 -1.72 5.10
C THR A 28 -3.03 -1.55 5.07
N PRO A 29 -2.40 -1.30 3.91
CA PRO A 29 -0.98 -0.98 3.83
C PRO A 29 -0.73 0.40 4.41
N PHE A 30 -0.76 0.48 5.73
CA PHE A 30 -0.58 1.71 6.47
C PHE A 30 0.71 1.62 7.30
N GLY A 31 1.50 2.69 7.26
CA GLY A 31 2.75 2.77 8.00
C GLY A 31 3.96 2.29 7.21
N THR A 32 4.87 1.62 7.88
CA THR A 32 6.20 1.30 7.34
C THR A 32 6.61 -0.14 7.61
N LEU A 33 7.39 -0.72 6.70
CA LEU A 33 8.01 -2.03 6.83
C LEU A 33 9.53 -1.89 6.86
N THR A 34 10.21 -2.53 7.82
CA THR A 34 11.67 -2.68 7.76
C THR A 34 12.03 -3.83 6.82
N TYR A 35 12.78 -3.53 5.77
CA TYR A 35 13.25 -4.46 4.76
C TYR A 35 14.76 -4.58 4.79
N THR A 36 15.28 -5.80 4.71
CA THR A 36 16.72 -6.06 4.54
C THR A 36 16.99 -6.26 3.06
N VAL A 37 17.81 -5.39 2.47
CA VAL A 37 18.21 -5.44 1.05
C VAL A 37 18.90 -6.78 0.75
N GLN A 38 18.49 -7.42 -0.34
CA GLN A 38 19.00 -8.69 -0.82
C GLN A 38 19.97 -8.50 -1.99
N PRO A 39 20.87 -9.48 -2.25
CA PRO A 39 21.69 -9.47 -3.46
C PRO A 39 20.85 -9.39 -4.74
N GLY A 40 21.11 -8.37 -5.58
CA GLY A 40 20.42 -8.15 -6.84
C GLY A 40 19.18 -7.24 -6.78
N ASP A 41 18.86 -6.72 -5.60
CA ASP A 41 17.81 -5.71 -5.43
C ASP A 41 18.20 -4.37 -6.08
N THR A 42 17.17 -3.65 -6.50
CA THR A 42 17.25 -2.23 -6.81
C THR A 42 16.09 -1.52 -6.12
N LEU A 43 16.24 -0.24 -5.77
CA LEU A 43 15.13 0.51 -5.19
C LEU A 43 13.90 0.54 -6.10
N GLY A 44 14.08 0.50 -7.42
CA GLY A 44 12.98 0.43 -8.38
C GLY A 44 12.19 -0.88 -8.31
N LYS A 45 12.85 -2.03 -8.10
CA LYS A 45 12.16 -3.32 -7.88
C LYS A 45 11.43 -3.30 -6.55
N ILE A 46 12.11 -2.89 -5.48
CA ILE A 46 11.53 -2.81 -4.14
C ILE A 46 10.31 -1.87 -4.13
N ALA A 47 10.43 -0.67 -4.70
CA ALA A 47 9.32 0.30 -4.75
C ALA A 47 8.08 -0.30 -5.43
N ARG A 48 8.27 -1.03 -6.54
CA ARG A 48 7.19 -1.69 -7.27
C ARG A 48 6.54 -2.79 -6.45
N ASP A 49 7.34 -3.65 -5.83
CA ASP A 49 6.84 -4.80 -5.07
C ASP A 49 6.02 -4.39 -3.85
N TYR A 50 6.35 -3.24 -3.25
CA TYR A 50 5.67 -2.69 -2.07
C TYR A 50 4.74 -1.51 -2.38
N VAL A 51 4.44 -1.26 -3.67
CA VAL A 51 3.49 -0.25 -4.15
C VAL A 51 3.77 1.14 -3.53
N THR A 52 5.04 1.52 -3.59
CA THR A 52 5.55 2.83 -3.18
C THR A 52 6.43 3.41 -4.28
N THR A 53 7.13 4.52 -4.01
CA THR A 53 8.04 5.13 -4.98
C THR A 53 9.47 5.10 -4.47
N VAL A 54 10.43 5.08 -5.40
CA VAL A 54 11.86 5.24 -5.06
C VAL A 54 12.06 6.51 -4.24
N HIS A 55 11.42 7.61 -4.65
CA HIS A 55 11.47 8.89 -3.95
C HIS A 55 11.01 8.78 -2.49
N ASN A 56 9.88 8.11 -2.23
CA ASN A 56 9.38 7.91 -0.87
C ASN A 56 10.36 7.07 -0.02
N ILE A 57 10.95 6.02 -0.60
CA ILE A 57 11.94 5.20 0.10
C ILE A 57 13.19 6.02 0.44
N LEU A 58 13.69 6.82 -0.50
CA LEU A 58 14.84 7.70 -0.29
C LEU A 58 14.59 8.70 0.85
N LEU A 59 13.45 9.39 0.81
CA LEU A 59 13.04 10.35 1.83
C LEU A 59 12.95 9.73 3.22
N PHE A 60 12.28 8.57 3.35
CA PHE A 60 12.11 7.90 4.64
C PHE A 60 13.44 7.44 5.25
N ASN A 61 14.39 7.04 4.41
CA ASN A 61 15.69 6.52 4.86
C ASN A 61 16.80 7.56 4.89
N ARG A 62 16.53 8.80 4.47
CA ARG A 62 17.53 9.87 4.29
C ARG A 62 18.69 9.42 3.39
N ILE A 63 18.38 8.64 2.35
CA ILE A 63 19.36 8.16 1.37
C ILE A 63 19.44 9.21 0.26
N PRO A 64 20.64 9.74 -0.05
CA PRO A 64 20.79 10.82 -1.04
C PRO A 64 20.74 10.33 -2.49
N ASP A 65 21.11 9.07 -2.76
CA ASP A 65 21.15 8.49 -4.10
C ASP A 65 20.59 7.05 -4.10
N PRO A 66 19.72 6.70 -5.06
CA PRO A 66 19.18 5.35 -5.19
C PRO A 66 20.20 4.23 -5.41
N ASP A 67 21.41 4.54 -5.87
CA ASP A 67 22.47 3.54 -6.09
C ASP A 67 23.24 3.20 -4.80
N PHE A 68 22.96 3.87 -3.68
CA PHE A 68 23.61 3.62 -2.38
C PHE A 68 22.91 2.58 -1.48
N ILE A 69 22.22 1.61 -2.06
CA ILE A 69 21.74 0.44 -1.31
C ILE A 69 22.69 -0.75 -1.46
N SER A 70 22.99 -1.43 -0.36
CA SER A 70 23.87 -2.62 -0.35
C SER A 70 23.17 -3.84 0.28
N PRO A 71 23.45 -5.07 -0.18
CA PRO A 71 22.93 -6.28 0.44
C PRO A 71 23.22 -6.33 1.95
N GLY A 72 22.21 -6.70 2.74
CA GLY A 72 22.26 -6.71 4.21
C GLY A 72 21.87 -5.38 4.87
N GLN A 73 21.78 -4.28 4.12
CA GLN A 73 21.30 -2.99 4.64
C GLN A 73 19.83 -3.07 5.01
N LYS A 74 19.48 -2.55 6.19
CA LYS A 74 18.07 -2.37 6.58
C LYS A 74 17.58 -1.01 6.11
N ILE A 75 16.46 -1.00 5.38
CA ILE A 75 15.76 0.19 4.93
C ILE A 75 14.30 0.14 5.36
N ILE A 76 13.69 1.30 5.47
CA ILE A 76 12.28 1.51 5.79
C ILE A 76 11.51 1.69 4.47
N ILE A 77 10.54 0.83 4.23
CA ILE A 77 9.65 0.91 3.08
C ILE A 77 8.32 1.50 3.57
N PRO A 78 7.95 2.72 3.13
CA PRO A 78 6.63 3.26 3.42
C PRO A 78 5.59 2.52 2.58
N LEU A 79 4.60 1.91 3.26
CA LEU A 79 3.51 1.15 2.64
C LEU A 79 2.35 2.05 2.19
N SER A 80 2.32 3.29 2.71
CA SER A 80 1.43 4.35 2.29
C SER A 80 2.25 5.60 1.96
N PRO A 81 1.76 6.51 1.11
CA PRO A 81 2.41 7.80 0.92
C PRO A 81 2.58 8.56 2.25
N PRO A 82 3.57 9.47 2.36
CA PRO A 82 3.74 10.31 3.54
C PRO A 82 2.45 11.02 3.94
N GLU A 83 2.21 11.19 5.25
CA GLU A 83 1.05 11.91 5.78
C GLU A 83 -0.32 11.28 5.50
N SER A 84 -0.32 10.03 5.00
CA SER A 84 -1.57 9.27 4.91
C SER A 84 -2.16 9.04 6.31
N ILE A 85 -3.48 8.93 6.38
CA ILE A 85 -4.25 8.60 7.58
C ILE A 85 -5.21 7.45 7.30
N LEU A 86 -5.72 6.83 8.37
CA LEU A 86 -6.78 5.84 8.30
C LEU A 86 -8.15 6.52 8.44
N TYR A 87 -9.01 6.30 7.46
CA TYR A 87 -10.41 6.68 7.48
C TYR A 87 -11.30 5.46 7.68
N THR A 88 -12.22 5.52 8.63
CA THR A 88 -13.26 4.49 8.80
C THR A 88 -14.46 4.85 7.93
N VAL A 89 -14.82 3.96 7.02
CA VAL A 89 -15.99 4.10 6.14
C VAL A 89 -17.27 4.14 6.98
N HIS A 90 -18.13 5.12 6.74
CA HIS A 90 -19.43 5.29 7.39
C HIS A 90 -20.58 4.89 6.46
N PRO A 91 -21.78 4.58 7.00
CA PRO A 91 -22.97 4.40 6.18
C PRO A 91 -23.23 5.61 5.29
N GLY A 92 -23.45 5.36 3.98
CA GLY A 92 -23.65 6.40 2.97
C GLY A 92 -22.37 6.91 2.30
N ASP A 93 -21.19 6.47 2.74
CA ASP A 93 -19.95 6.80 2.04
C ASP A 93 -19.84 6.07 0.69
N SER A 94 -19.15 6.73 -0.24
CA SER A 94 -18.66 6.15 -1.48
C SER A 94 -17.15 6.39 -1.60
N LEU A 95 -16.45 5.58 -2.38
CA LEU A 95 -15.04 5.84 -2.69
C LEU A 95 -14.82 7.23 -3.27
N TYR A 96 -15.74 7.71 -4.11
CA TYR A 96 -15.68 9.04 -4.68
C TYR A 96 -15.81 10.13 -3.61
N SER A 97 -16.82 10.05 -2.74
CA SER A 97 -17.03 11.07 -1.70
C SER A 97 -15.85 11.12 -0.71
N ILE A 98 -15.29 9.96 -0.34
CA ILE A 98 -14.12 9.88 0.53
C ILE A 98 -12.88 10.44 -0.17
N SER A 99 -12.55 9.96 -1.37
CA SER A 99 -11.34 10.39 -2.09
C SER A 99 -11.36 11.89 -2.41
N ASN A 100 -12.53 12.45 -2.73
CA ASN A 100 -12.71 13.88 -2.93
C ASN A 100 -12.60 14.67 -1.62
N ARG A 101 -13.20 14.18 -0.53
CA ARG A 101 -13.09 14.82 0.80
C ARG A 101 -11.63 14.95 1.23
N TYR A 102 -10.80 13.94 0.99
CA TYR A 102 -9.39 13.97 1.38
C TYR A 102 -8.46 14.47 0.26
N GLY A 103 -8.95 14.67 -0.97
CA GLY A 103 -8.11 15.12 -2.10
C GLY A 103 -7.08 14.09 -2.57
N THR A 104 -7.16 12.83 -2.11
CA THR A 104 -6.25 11.77 -2.53
C THR A 104 -6.44 11.39 -4.01
N GLY A 105 -7.64 11.63 -4.55
CA GLY A 105 -8.02 11.22 -5.89
C GLY A 105 -8.41 9.74 -5.97
N LEU A 106 -9.47 9.44 -6.72
CA LEU A 106 -10.10 8.11 -6.77
C LEU A 106 -9.13 6.98 -7.14
N ASN A 107 -8.35 7.17 -8.20
CA ASN A 107 -7.42 6.14 -8.70
C ASN A 107 -6.33 5.81 -7.67
N LEU A 108 -5.81 6.82 -6.98
CA LEU A 108 -4.80 6.63 -5.96
C LEU A 108 -5.39 5.98 -4.71
N THR A 109 -6.61 6.36 -4.30
CA THR A 109 -7.33 5.68 -3.22
C THR A 109 -7.54 4.20 -3.54
N ILE A 110 -7.93 3.86 -4.77
CA ILE A 110 -8.07 2.46 -5.21
C ILE A 110 -6.73 1.72 -5.12
N ALA A 111 -5.67 2.31 -5.68
CA ALA A 111 -4.36 1.68 -5.75
C ALA A 111 -3.74 1.43 -4.38
N ILE A 112 -3.71 2.45 -3.49
CA ILE A 112 -3.12 2.33 -2.15
C ILE A 112 -3.91 1.35 -1.29
N ASN A 113 -5.24 1.26 -1.45
CA ASN A 113 -6.06 0.35 -0.64
C ASN A 113 -6.19 -1.06 -1.24
N TYR A 114 -5.44 -1.36 -2.30
CA TYR A 114 -5.52 -2.64 -3.03
C TYR A 114 -6.97 -3.03 -3.37
N LEU A 115 -7.77 -2.06 -3.78
CA LEU A 115 -9.16 -2.30 -4.15
C LEU A 115 -9.20 -2.84 -5.59
N PHE A 116 -9.97 -3.91 -5.77
CA PHE A 116 -10.20 -4.53 -7.08
C PHE A 116 -11.66 -4.31 -7.50
N PRO A 117 -11.97 -4.28 -8.81
CA PRO A 117 -13.35 -4.28 -9.28
C PRO A 117 -14.16 -5.37 -8.56
N PRO A 118 -15.38 -5.08 -8.07
CA PRO A 118 -16.19 -3.88 -8.35
C PRO A 118 -15.90 -2.63 -7.49
N TYR A 119 -14.78 -2.57 -6.77
CA TYR A 119 -14.37 -1.43 -5.91
C TYR A 119 -15.39 -1.10 -4.81
N ILE A 120 -16.04 -2.13 -4.26
CA ILE A 120 -17.01 -1.97 -3.18
C ILE A 120 -16.26 -1.70 -1.87
N ILE A 121 -16.81 -0.77 -1.08
CA ILE A 121 -16.39 -0.49 0.30
C ILE A 121 -17.56 -0.73 1.25
N TYR A 122 -17.27 -1.06 2.49
CA TYR A 122 -18.28 -1.38 3.50
C TYR A 122 -18.14 -0.48 4.74
N PRO A 123 -19.24 -0.10 5.40
CA PRO A 123 -19.16 0.57 6.70
C PRO A 123 -18.27 -0.21 7.69
N GLY A 124 -17.42 0.52 8.41
CA GLY A 124 -16.42 -0.04 9.33
C GLY A 124 -15.09 -0.43 8.67
N GLN A 125 -15.01 -0.52 7.34
CA GLN A 125 -13.76 -0.74 6.62
C GLN A 125 -12.82 0.44 6.84
N GLN A 126 -11.54 0.16 7.07
CA GLN A 126 -10.50 1.20 7.11
C GLN A 126 -9.92 1.42 5.71
N LEU A 127 -9.75 2.68 5.33
CA LEU A 127 -9.10 3.09 4.10
C LEU A 127 -7.96 4.05 4.40
N VAL A 128 -6.83 3.83 3.75
CA VAL A 128 -5.73 4.77 3.67
C VAL A 128 -6.13 5.90 2.73
N VAL A 129 -6.13 7.12 3.25
CA VAL A 129 -6.36 8.36 2.49
C VAL A 129 -5.25 9.35 2.81
N ASN A 130 -5.02 10.29 1.92
CA ASN A 130 -3.95 11.28 2.03
C ASN A 130 -4.51 12.71 1.85
N PRO A 131 -4.58 13.52 2.93
CA PRO A 131 -5.08 14.91 2.88
C PRO A 131 -4.13 15.90 2.20
N SER A 132 -2.85 15.53 2.05
CA SER A 132 -1.78 16.42 1.61
C SER A 132 -1.56 16.42 0.09
N LEU A 133 -2.32 15.59 -0.64
CA LEU A 133 -2.30 15.51 -2.11
C LEU A 133 -3.41 16.32 -2.79
N ARG A 134 -4.06 17.22 -2.04
CA ARG A 134 -5.06 18.17 -2.54
C ARG A 134 -4.51 19.15 -3.57
#